data_AF-A0A6J0PPW8-F1
#
_entry.id   AF-A0A6J0PPW8-F1
#
_cell.length_a   1.000
_cell.length_b   1.000
_cell.length_c   1.000
_cell.angle_alpha   90.00
_cell.angle_beta   90.00
_cell.angle_gamma   90.00
#
_symmetry.space_group_name_H-M   'P 1'
#
loop_
_entity.id
_entity.type
_entity.pdbx_description
1 polymer ?
#
loop_
_entity_poly.entity_id
_entity_poly.type
_entity_poly.pdbx_seq_one_letter_code
_entity_poly.pdbx_strand_id
1 'polypeptide(L)'
;MDPFSSPAPSNGSSGPSTEALMDQVKAQLAQAYAEEFLETVRSKCFSKCITKPGTGLSGSESSCISRCVERYIEATRIIGQALFNSPHRQIK
;
A
#
# COMPACT_ATOMS: atom_id res chain seq x y z
N MET A 1 42.13 11.24 12.66
CA MET A 1 41.73 12.53 12.07
C MET A 1 40.26 12.39 11.69
N ASP A 2 39.38 12.76 12.62
CA ASP A 2 37.93 12.62 12.51
C ASP A 2 37.32 13.70 11.61
N PRO A 3 36.48 13.36 10.62
CA PRO A 3 35.69 14.36 9.90
C PRO A 3 34.34 14.53 10.60
N PHE A 4 34.33 15.01 11.85
CA PHE A 4 33.12 15.54 12.49
C PHE A 4 33.29 17.04 12.73
N SER A 5 33.38 17.80 11.64
CA SER A 5 33.19 19.25 11.64
C SER A 5 31.87 19.55 10.97
N SER A 6 30.85 19.79 11.78
CA SER A 6 29.54 20.30 11.34
C SER A 6 29.66 21.81 11.05
N PRO A 7 29.18 22.31 9.91
CA PRO A 7 28.70 23.68 9.82
C PRO A 7 27.28 23.73 10.40
N ALA A 8 27.06 24.64 11.35
CA ALA A 8 25.74 24.95 11.86
C ALA A 8 24.81 25.43 10.73
N PRO A 9 23.58 24.90 10.59
CA PRO A 9 22.59 25.52 9.73
C PRO A 9 22.05 26.77 10.43
N SER A 10 22.22 27.90 9.75
CA SER A 10 21.68 29.19 10.10
C SER A 10 20.14 29.14 10.16
N ASN A 11 19.61 29.69 11.24
CA ASN A 11 18.20 29.86 11.53
C ASN A 11 17.53 30.78 10.49
N GLY A 12 16.92 30.17 9.47
CA GLY A 12 15.88 30.77 8.63
C GLY A 12 14.58 30.00 8.86
N SER A 13 13.81 30.43 9.87
CA SER A 13 12.54 29.81 10.25
C SER A 13 11.48 30.03 9.18
N SER A 14 11.44 29.14 8.19
CA SER A 14 10.18 28.73 7.59
C SER A 14 9.86 27.40 8.26
N GLY A 15 8.93 27.38 9.22
CA GLY A 15 8.42 26.10 9.72
C GLY A 15 7.97 25.24 8.53
N PRO A 16 8.02 23.90 8.64
CA PRO A 16 7.56 23.05 7.54
C PRO A 16 6.17 23.51 7.12
N SER A 17 6.03 23.90 5.85
CA SER A 17 4.78 24.40 5.29
C SER A 17 3.70 23.35 5.57
N THR A 18 2.52 23.78 5.99
CA THR A 18 1.38 22.89 6.26
C THR A 18 1.10 21.93 5.10
N GLU A 19 1.39 22.37 3.88
CA GLU A 19 1.26 21.61 2.64
C GLU A 19 2.29 20.47 2.58
N ALA A 20 3.55 20.73 2.92
CA ALA A 20 4.61 19.73 2.93
C ALA A 20 4.36 18.65 3.99
N LEU A 21 3.82 19.04 5.16
CA LEU A 21 3.40 18.11 6.20
C LEU A 21 2.22 17.24 5.73
N MET A 22 1.21 17.84 5.08
CA MET A 22 0.06 17.10 4.56
C MET A 22 0.48 16.09 3.50
N ASP A 23 1.41 16.45 2.62
CA ASP A 23 1.91 15.53 1.59
C ASP A 23 2.74 14.39 2.18
N GLN A 24 3.52 14.65 3.23
CA GLN A 24 4.21 13.61 3.99
C GLN A 24 3.20 12.63 4.64
N VAL A 25 2.13 13.14 5.25
CA VAL A 25 1.09 12.31 5.87
C VAL A 25 0.37 11.46 4.81
N LYS A 26 0.02 12.03 3.64
CA LYS A 26 -0.58 11.27 2.53
C LYS A 26 0.34 10.15 2.05
N ALA A 27 1.64 10.41 1.92
CA ALA A 27 2.61 9.41 1.49
C ALA A 27 2.70 8.26 2.50
N GLN A 28 2.74 8.55 3.80
CA GLN A 28 2.73 7.53 4.85
C GLN A 28 1.44 6.70 4.84
N LEU A 29 0.28 7.34 4.67
CA LEU A 29 -0.99 6.64 4.57
C LEU A 29 -1.04 5.71 3.36
N ALA A 30 -0.57 6.18 2.20
CA ALA A 30 -0.51 5.38 0.99
C ALA A 30 0.43 4.17 1.16
N GLN A 31 1.56 4.34 1.84
CA GLN A 31 2.48 3.25 2.15
C GLN A 31 1.84 2.22 3.08
N ALA A 32 1.25 2.65 4.20
CA ALA A 32 0.60 1.76 5.15
C ALA A 32 -0.53 0.95 4.49
N TYR A 33 -1.34 1.61 3.65
CA TYR A 33 -2.37 0.94 2.86
C TYR A 33 -1.78 -0.10 1.89
N ALA A 34 -0.67 0.23 1.20
CA ALA A 34 -0.02 -0.70 0.30
C ALA A 34 0.53 -1.94 1.04
N GLU A 35 1.10 -1.76 2.22
CA GLU A 35 1.60 -2.86 3.06
C GLU A 35 0.46 -3.79 3.50
N GLU A 36 -0.64 -3.23 4.02
CA GLU A 36 -1.82 -4.01 4.42
C GLU A 36 -2.46 -4.74 3.24
N PHE A 37 -2.56 -4.07 2.09
CA PHE A 37 -3.07 -4.66 0.86
C PHE A 37 -2.21 -5.84 0.42
N LEU A 38 -0.88 -5.68 0.40
CA LEU A 38 0.05 -6.74 0.02
C LEU A 38 -0.05 -7.94 0.96
N GLU A 39 -0.14 -7.72 2.27
CA GLU A 39 -0.32 -8.81 3.25
C GLU A 39 -1.63 -9.56 3.02
N THR A 40 -2.71 -8.81 2.78
CA THR A 40 -4.03 -9.40 2.52
C THR A 40 -4.03 -10.23 1.24
N VAL A 41 -3.52 -9.67 0.13
CA VAL A 41 -3.44 -10.36 -1.16
C VAL A 41 -2.55 -11.60 -1.06
N ARG A 42 -1.39 -11.48 -0.39
CA ARG A 42 -0.48 -12.60 -0.12
C ARG A 42 -1.23 -13.73 0.58
N SER A 43 -1.90 -13.45 1.70
CA SER A 43 -2.62 -14.45 2.50
C SER A 43 -3.75 -15.11 1.69
N LYS A 44 -4.58 -14.31 1.00
CA LYS A 44 -5.71 -14.82 0.21
C LYS A 44 -5.26 -15.65 -0.98
N CYS A 45 -4.30 -15.15 -1.76
CA CYS A 45 -3.83 -15.86 -2.94
C CYS A 45 -3.02 -17.10 -2.58
N PHE A 46 -2.23 -17.07 -1.50
CA PHE A 46 -1.56 -18.28 -1.02
C PHE A 46 -2.58 -19.36 -0.64
N SER A 47 -3.56 -19.02 0.21
CA SER A 47 -4.59 -19.96 0.65
C SER A 47 -5.41 -20.54 -0.50
N LYS A 48 -5.65 -19.78 -1.58
CA LYS A 48 -6.44 -20.22 -2.72
C LYS A 48 -5.65 -20.99 -3.77
N CYS A 49 -4.40 -20.60 -4.01
CA CYS A 49 -3.62 -21.13 -5.12
C CYS A 49 -2.61 -22.21 -4.72
N ILE A 50 -2.07 -22.17 -3.49
CA ILE A 50 -1.06 -23.12 -3.05
C ILE A 50 -1.72 -24.31 -2.38
N THR A 51 -1.83 -25.41 -3.11
CA THR A 51 -2.46 -26.66 -2.61
C THR A 51 -1.44 -27.66 -2.07
N LYS A 52 -0.20 -27.59 -2.56
CA LYS A 52 0.91 -28.43 -2.09
C LYS A 52 2.17 -27.56 -1.95
N PRO A 53 2.47 -27.06 -0.74
CA PRO A 53 3.67 -26.26 -0.50
C PRO A 53 4.94 -27.03 -0.88
N GLY A 54 5.81 -26.39 -1.65
CA GLY A 54 7.10 -26.94 -2.07
C GLY A 54 8.17 -25.86 -2.15
N THR A 55 9.34 -26.21 -2.67
CA THR A 55 10.46 -25.25 -2.84
C THR A 55 10.27 -24.28 -4.00
N GLY A 56 9.22 -24.45 -4.80
CA GLY A 56 8.88 -23.58 -5.90
C GLY A 56 7.40 -23.71 -6.27
N LEU A 57 6.97 -22.82 -7.16
CA LEU A 57 5.61 -22.81 -7.69
C LEU A 57 5.54 -23.67 -8.95
N SER A 58 4.56 -24.56 -9.02
CA SER A 58 4.18 -25.20 -10.28
C SER A 58 3.62 -24.17 -11.28
N GLY A 59 3.61 -24.51 -12.57
CA GLY A 59 3.04 -23.63 -13.60
C GLY A 59 1.56 -23.27 -13.35
N SER A 60 0.79 -24.21 -12.79
CA SER A 60 -0.60 -23.98 -12.37
C SER A 60 -0.72 -23.02 -11.19
N GLU A 61 0.15 -23.14 -10.19
CA GLU A 61 0.16 -22.25 -9.02
C GLU A 61 0.53 -20.83 -9.41
N SER A 62 1.58 -20.66 -10.24
CA SER A 62 1.99 -19.36 -10.79
C SER A 62 0.86 -18.70 -11.59
N SER A 63 0.20 -19.46 -12.47
CA SER A 63 -0.94 -18.97 -13.26
C SER A 63 -2.14 -18.59 -12.38
N CYS A 64 -2.40 -19.36 -11.32
CA CYS A 64 -3.45 -19.05 -10.36
C CYS A 64 -3.14 -17.76 -9.60
N ILE A 65 -1.91 -17.58 -9.12
CA ILE A 65 -1.49 -16.39 -8.37
C ILE A 65 -1.65 -15.13 -9.21
N SER A 66 -1.17 -15.13 -10.46
CA SER A 66 -1.32 -13.98 -11.38
C SER A 66 -2.79 -13.58 -11.52
N ARG A 67 -3.68 -14.54 -11.79
CA ARG A 67 -5.13 -14.28 -11.87
C ARG A 67 -5.71 -13.82 -10.54
N CYS A 68 -5.29 -14.41 -9.43
CA CYS A 68 -5.79 -14.06 -8.10
C CYS A 68 -5.49 -12.58 -7.77
N VAL A 69 -4.25 -12.15 -7.99
CA VAL A 69 -3.82 -10.77 -7.73
C VAL A 69 -4.58 -9.78 -8.62
N GLU A 70 -4.66 -10.05 -9.94
CA GLU A 70 -5.40 -9.21 -10.88
C GLU A 70 -6.87 -9.04 -10.46
N ARG A 71 -7.54 -10.13 -10.08
CA ARG A 71 -8.94 -10.09 -9.64
C ARG A 71 -9.11 -9.36 -8.31
N TYR A 72 -8.15 -9.48 -7.40
CA TYR A 72 -8.21 -8.79 -6.13
C TYR A 72 -8.05 -7.27 -6.30
N ILE A 73 -7.14 -6.84 -7.18
CA ILE A 73 -6.97 -5.42 -7.55
C ILE A 73 -8.25 -4.90 -8.21
N GLU A 74 -8.81 -5.63 -9.18
CA GLU A 74 -10.05 -5.27 -9.86
C GLU A 74 -11.22 -5.10 -8.88
N ALA A 75 -11.41 -6.07 -7.99
CA ALA A 75 -12.47 -6.02 -6.98
C ALA A 75 -12.27 -4.84 -6.02
N THR A 76 -11.04 -4.60 -5.56
CA THR A 76 -10.71 -3.48 -4.66
C THR A 76 -11.02 -2.14 -5.32
N ARG A 77 -10.73 -1.99 -6.62
CA ARG A 77 -11.08 -0.77 -7.39
C ARG A 77 -12.59 -0.57 -7.48
N ILE A 78 -13.34 -1.62 -7.80
CA ILE A 78 -14.81 -1.55 -7.91
C ILE A 78 -15.44 -1.17 -6.56
N ILE A 79 -15.01 -1.83 -5.49
CA ILE A 79 -15.48 -1.54 -4.13
C ILE A 79 -15.11 -0.11 -3.73
N GLY A 80 -13.87 0.31 -3.98
CA GLY A 80 -13.42 1.68 -3.71
C GLY A 80 -14.29 2.72 -4.42
N GLN A 81 -14.56 2.55 -5.71
CA GLN A 81 -15.48 3.41 -6.44
C GLN A 81 -16.88 3.39 -5.84
N ALA A 82 -17.42 2.23 -5.49
CA ALA A 82 -18.75 2.14 -4.88
C ALA A 82 -18.82 2.86 -3.53
N LEU A 83 -17.77 2.75 -2.70
CA LEU A 83 -17.70 3.42 -1.40
C LEU A 83 -17.62 4.94 -1.53
N PHE A 84 -16.83 5.47 -2.46
CA PHE A 84 -16.61 6.92 -2.60
C PHE A 84 -17.58 7.62 -3.55
N ASN A 85 -18.14 6.91 -4.54
CA ASN A 85 -19.07 7.48 -5.52
C ASN A 85 -20.55 7.31 -5.14
N SER A 86 -20.89 6.66 -4.02
CA SER A 86 -22.28 6.56 -3.56
C SER A 86 -22.77 7.90 -3.00
N PRO A 87 -23.73 8.61 -3.64
CA PRO A 87 -24.08 9.97 -3.26
C PRO A 87 -24.94 10.12 -1.99
N HIS A 88 -25.43 9.06 -1.35
CA HIS A 88 -26.30 9.19 -0.16
C HIS A 88 -26.34 7.90 0.68
N ARG A 89 -25.46 7.79 1.66
CA ARG A 89 -25.86 7.23 2.97
C ARG A 89 -25.62 8.28 4.04
N GLN A 90 -26.41 9.36 3.93
CA GLN A 90 -26.96 10.00 5.13
C GLN A 90 -27.69 8.90 5.90
N ILE A 91 -27.04 8.36 6.92
CA ILE A 91 -27.70 7.53 7.92
C ILE A 91 -28.68 8.48 8.62
N LYS A 92 -29.97 8.28 8.33
CA LYS A 92 -31.07 8.71 9.19
C LYS A 92 -31.10 7.82 10.43
#